data_AF-A0A6P6PFZ4-F1
#
_entry.id   AF-A0A6P6PFZ4-F1
#
_cell.length_a   1.000
_cell.length_b   1.000
_cell.length_c   1.000
_cell.angle_alpha   90.00
_cell.angle_beta   90.00
_cell.angle_gamma   90.00
#
_symmetry.space_group_name_H-M   'P 1'
#
loop_
_entity.id
_entity.type
_entity.pdbx_description
1 polymer ?
#
loop_
_entity_poly.entity_id
_entity_poly.type
_entity_poly.pdbx_seq_one_letter_code
_entity_poly.pdbx_strand_id
1 'polypeptide(L)'
;MNARVCCSLIAVLLCLSVCLSTTDAKKHVRGKRNARLSPAKPGVCPDDKDMIGACVEKCFGDRECPDDQKCCSNGCGHQCMPPYTEKPGVCPKMNLKDCAQLCSQDGQCPGDQKCCSNKCGHRCVPPYKEKPGVCPKMNPKDCAQSCSLDDDCLNDQKCCSSGCGRQCMSPYKEKPGVCPKMNLKDCAQLCSQDGQCPGDQKCCSNKCGHRCVPPYKEKPGVCPVSFAGVKGLCAEELCVSDFDCPGNEKCCSSFCGGRMCTPAS
;
A
#
# COMPACT_ATOMS: atom_id res chain seq x y z
N MET A 1 -56.10 50.44 23.56
CA MET A 1 -54.68 50.26 23.19
C MET A 1 -54.35 48.77 23.21
N ASN A 2 -54.85 47.98 22.25
CA ASN A 2 -54.74 46.51 22.26
C ASN A 2 -53.92 45.94 21.08
N ALA A 3 -53.25 46.80 20.30
CA ALA A 3 -52.49 46.38 19.11
C ALA A 3 -51.02 46.00 19.40
N ARG A 4 -50.47 46.37 20.57
CA ARG A 4 -49.07 46.08 20.91
C ARG A 4 -48.85 44.69 21.52
N VAL A 5 -49.87 44.12 22.17
CA VAL A 5 -49.76 42.80 22.85
C VAL A 5 -49.92 41.64 21.86
N CYS A 6 -50.72 41.80 20.79
CA CYS A 6 -50.90 40.77 19.76
C CYS A 6 -49.65 40.54 18.90
N CYS A 7 -48.88 41.58 18.56
CA CYS A 7 -47.63 41.42 17.82
C CYS A 7 -46.56 40.64 18.60
N SER A 8 -46.56 40.76 19.94
CA SER A 8 -45.60 40.03 20.79
C SER A 8 -45.95 38.56 20.93
N LEU A 9 -47.22 38.18 21.03
CA LEU A 9 -47.65 36.78 21.13
C LEU A 9 -47.44 36.00 19.82
N ILE A 10 -47.68 36.63 18.67
CA ILE A 10 -47.44 36.02 17.35
C ILE A 10 -45.93 35.82 17.12
N ALA A 11 -45.09 36.78 17.51
CA ALA A 11 -43.64 36.65 17.43
C ALA A 11 -43.10 35.52 18.34
N VAL A 12 -43.66 35.36 19.55
CA VAL A 12 -43.26 34.28 20.47
C VAL A 12 -43.70 32.91 19.94
N LEU A 13 -44.90 32.79 19.36
CA LEU A 13 -45.38 31.53 18.77
C LEU A 13 -44.60 31.14 17.50
N LEU A 14 -44.20 32.11 16.67
CA LEU A 14 -43.32 31.87 15.51
C LEU A 14 -41.89 31.51 15.95
N CYS A 15 -41.36 32.10 17.01
CA CYS A 15 -40.07 31.70 17.57
C CYS A 15 -40.13 30.29 18.17
N LEU A 16 -41.21 29.91 18.86
CA LEU A 16 -41.37 28.58 19.42
C LEU A 16 -41.53 27.51 18.32
N SER A 17 -42.26 27.79 17.23
CA SER A 17 -42.37 26.83 16.11
C SER A 17 -41.05 26.65 15.34
N VAL A 18 -40.23 27.70 15.24
CA VAL A 18 -38.85 27.62 14.71
C VAL A 18 -37.92 26.87 15.67
N CYS A 19 -38.06 27.06 16.99
CA CYS A 19 -37.26 26.35 17.99
C CYS A 19 -37.63 24.86 18.11
N LEU A 20 -38.92 24.50 18.04
CA LEU A 20 -39.38 23.09 18.07
C LEU A 20 -39.02 22.32 16.79
N SER A 21 -38.74 23.01 15.68
CA SER A 21 -38.29 22.39 14.43
C SER A 21 -36.78 22.13 14.38
N THR A 22 -36.00 22.56 15.39
CA THR A 22 -34.52 22.41 15.40
C THR A 22 -33.99 21.41 16.42
N THR A 23 -34.87 20.64 17.08
CA THR A 23 -34.49 19.59 18.03
C THR A 23 -34.84 18.18 17.55
N ASP A 24 -34.60 17.83 16.29
CA ASP A 24 -34.28 16.44 15.90
C ASP A 24 -33.66 16.40 14.50
N ALA A 25 -32.33 16.44 14.44
CA ALA A 25 -31.55 15.86 13.35
C ALA A 25 -30.11 15.73 13.85
N LYS A 26 -29.82 14.56 14.41
CA LYS A 26 -28.49 14.00 14.70
C LYS A 26 -27.33 14.92 14.33
N LYS A 27 -26.71 15.53 15.36
CA LYS A 27 -25.28 15.87 15.31
C LYS A 27 -24.55 14.63 14.78
N HIS A 28 -24.13 14.67 13.51
CA HIS A 28 -22.97 13.90 13.09
C HIS A 28 -21.80 14.55 13.82
N VAL A 29 -21.63 14.14 15.08
CA VAL A 29 -20.37 14.27 15.78
C VAL A 29 -19.36 13.67 14.81
N ARG A 30 -18.54 14.52 14.20
CA ARG A 30 -17.30 14.10 13.53
C ARG A 30 -16.35 13.65 14.62
N GLY A 31 -16.74 12.57 15.29
CA GLY A 31 -15.85 11.75 16.08
C GLY A 31 -14.89 11.21 15.05
N LYS A 32 -13.68 11.76 15.04
CA LYS A 32 -12.49 10.98 14.73
C LYS A 32 -12.50 9.80 15.70
N ARG A 33 -13.30 8.78 15.40
CA ARG A 33 -13.18 7.48 16.03
C ARG A 33 -11.81 7.01 15.58
N ASN A 34 -10.93 6.87 16.56
CA ASN A 34 -9.65 6.20 16.44
C ASN A 34 -9.76 5.11 15.36
N ALA A 35 -9.07 5.30 14.24
CA ALA A 35 -8.75 4.23 13.31
C ALA A 35 -7.74 3.32 14.03
N ARG A 36 -8.22 2.64 15.08
CA ARG A 36 -7.60 1.43 15.59
C ARG A 36 -7.69 0.48 14.40
N LEU A 37 -6.58 0.28 13.68
CA LEU A 37 -6.51 -0.57 12.49
C LEU A 37 -7.27 -1.85 12.77
N SER A 38 -8.51 -1.88 12.28
CA SER A 38 -9.37 -3.02 12.37
C SER A 38 -8.77 -4.08 11.47
N PRO A 39 -8.68 -5.35 11.90
CA PRO A 39 -8.29 -6.42 10.99
C PRO A 39 -9.19 -6.35 9.77
N ALA A 40 -8.59 -6.24 8.59
CA ALA A 40 -9.32 -6.28 7.33
C ALA A 40 -10.07 -7.61 7.24
N LYS A 41 -11.29 -7.60 6.71
CA LYS A 41 -12.00 -8.86 6.42
C LYS A 41 -11.25 -9.61 5.31
N PRO A 42 -11.25 -10.96 5.31
CA PRO A 42 -10.60 -11.76 4.28
C PRO A 42 -11.09 -11.45 2.86
N GLY A 43 -10.26 -11.76 1.87
CA GLY A 43 -10.54 -11.51 0.46
C GLY A 43 -10.18 -10.10 -0.01
N VAL A 44 -10.39 -9.86 -1.30
CA VAL A 44 -9.99 -8.64 -2.01
C VAL A 44 -11.20 -7.93 -2.61
N CYS A 45 -11.09 -6.61 -2.75
CA CYS A 45 -12.12 -5.79 -3.39
C CYS A 45 -12.11 -6.01 -4.90
N PRO A 46 -13.30 -6.11 -5.56
CA PRO A 46 -13.42 -6.12 -7.02
C PRO A 46 -12.64 -4.97 -7.67
N ASP A 47 -11.97 -5.23 -8.81
CA ASP A 47 -11.24 -4.20 -9.58
C ASP A 47 -12.25 -3.21 -10.20
N ASP A 48 -12.09 -1.93 -9.88
CA ASP A 48 -13.08 -0.85 -10.03
C ASP A 48 -12.87 0.00 -11.29
N LYS A 49 -12.05 -0.47 -12.25
CA LYS A 49 -11.62 0.29 -13.44
C LYS A 49 -12.74 0.79 -14.36
N ASP A 50 -13.91 0.17 -14.32
CA ASP A 50 -15.07 0.55 -15.15
C ASP A 50 -16.29 0.99 -14.32
N MET A 51 -16.17 1.09 -13.00
CA MET A 51 -17.27 1.45 -12.12
C MET A 51 -17.15 2.95 -11.77
N ILE A 52 -18.03 3.79 -12.33
CA ILE A 52 -18.23 5.16 -11.83
C ILE A 52 -19.45 5.11 -10.91
N GLY A 53 -19.20 4.71 -9.67
CA GLY A 53 -20.22 4.76 -8.62
C GLY A 53 -20.54 6.19 -8.21
N ALA A 54 -21.64 6.35 -7.48
CA ALA A 54 -21.93 7.63 -6.84
C ALA A 54 -20.78 8.01 -5.89
N CYS A 55 -20.37 9.27 -5.93
CA CYS A 55 -19.35 9.87 -5.07
C CYS A 55 -19.86 10.05 -3.63
N VAL A 56 -20.25 8.94 -3.01
CA VAL A 56 -20.83 8.87 -1.69
C VAL A 56 -20.09 7.83 -0.88
N GLU A 57 -19.59 8.25 0.27
CA GLU A 57 -18.96 7.38 1.26
C GLU A 57 -20.04 6.64 2.05
N LYS A 58 -20.35 5.40 1.66
CA LYS A 58 -21.30 4.53 2.38
C LYS A 58 -20.64 3.75 3.52
N CYS A 59 -19.31 3.63 3.52
CA CYS A 59 -18.51 2.97 4.55
C CYS A 59 -17.10 3.59 4.59
N PHE A 60 -16.39 3.47 5.71
CA PHE A 60 -14.97 3.87 5.82
C PHE A 60 -14.04 2.70 6.17
N GLY A 61 -14.60 1.50 6.34
CA GLY A 61 -13.84 0.27 6.55
C GLY A 61 -14.73 -0.97 6.64
N ASP A 62 -14.12 -2.14 6.48
CA ASP A 62 -14.83 -3.43 6.37
C ASP A 62 -15.79 -3.73 7.53
N ARG A 63 -15.52 -3.21 8.73
CA ARG A 63 -16.36 -3.42 9.93
C ARG A 63 -17.74 -2.77 9.84
N GLU A 64 -17.89 -1.74 9.01
CA GLU A 64 -19.18 -1.07 8.79
C GLU A 64 -20.06 -1.84 7.80
N CYS A 65 -19.47 -2.80 7.08
CA CYS A 65 -20.18 -3.63 6.13
C CYS A 65 -20.75 -4.89 6.79
N PRO A 66 -21.96 -5.33 6.38
CA PRO A 66 -22.56 -6.56 6.90
C PRO A 66 -21.74 -7.79 6.48
N ASP A 67 -21.93 -8.88 7.21
CA ASP A 67 -21.38 -10.21 6.89
C ASP A 67 -19.87 -10.20 6.58
N ASP A 68 -19.47 -10.83 5.47
CA ASP A 68 -18.11 -10.88 4.95
C ASP A 68 -17.78 -9.73 3.98
N GLN A 69 -18.72 -8.82 3.72
CA GLN A 69 -18.52 -7.72 2.76
C GLN A 69 -17.41 -6.77 3.20
N LYS A 70 -16.64 -6.30 2.21
CA LYS A 70 -15.56 -5.33 2.37
C LYS A 70 -16.00 -3.95 1.95
N CYS A 71 -15.39 -2.93 2.54
CA CYS A 71 -15.58 -1.55 2.12
C CYS A 71 -14.64 -1.26 0.95
N CYS A 72 -15.20 -1.22 -0.26
CA CYS A 72 -14.44 -1.14 -1.50
C CYS A 72 -14.69 0.18 -2.21
N SER A 73 -13.66 0.68 -2.89
CA SER A 73 -13.79 1.80 -3.82
C SER A 73 -14.75 1.41 -4.95
N ASN A 74 -15.63 2.33 -5.32
CA ASN A 74 -16.50 2.20 -6.48
C ASN A 74 -16.09 3.18 -7.60
N GLY A 75 -14.83 3.60 -7.61
CA GLY A 75 -14.27 4.59 -8.54
C GLY A 75 -14.50 6.07 -8.16
N CYS A 76 -15.38 6.40 -7.21
CA CYS A 76 -15.51 7.77 -6.70
C CYS A 76 -15.67 7.89 -5.17
N GLY A 77 -16.38 6.96 -4.54
CA GLY A 77 -16.48 6.83 -3.09
C GLY A 77 -16.33 5.37 -2.67
N HIS A 78 -16.85 5.01 -1.50
CA HIS A 78 -16.78 3.64 -1.00
C HIS A 78 -18.15 3.04 -0.73
N GLN A 79 -18.27 1.74 -1.01
CA GLN A 79 -19.47 0.96 -0.76
C GLN A 79 -19.10 -0.46 -0.31
N CYS A 80 -19.97 -1.06 0.51
CA CYS A 80 -19.88 -2.46 0.87
C CYS A 80 -20.11 -3.36 -0.34
N MET A 81 -19.13 -4.22 -0.64
CA MET A 81 -19.16 -5.17 -1.74
C MET A 81 -18.73 -6.56 -1.25
N PRO A 82 -19.28 -7.64 -1.82
CA PRO A 82 -18.80 -8.99 -1.54
C PRO A 82 -17.33 -9.13 -1.99
N PRO A 83 -16.45 -9.67 -1.14
CA PRO A 83 -15.07 -9.92 -1.52
C PRO A 83 -14.98 -11.06 -2.53
N TYR A 84 -13.92 -11.09 -3.33
CA TYR A 84 -13.51 -12.31 -4.02
C TYR A 84 -12.24 -12.89 -3.41
N THR A 85 -12.04 -14.20 -3.61
CA THR A 85 -10.81 -14.89 -3.21
C THR A 85 -9.88 -14.94 -4.42
N GLU A 86 -8.66 -14.46 -4.28
CA GLU A 86 -7.63 -14.64 -5.30
C GLU A 86 -7.21 -16.10 -5.36
N LYS A 87 -7.07 -16.64 -6.57
CA LYS A 87 -6.52 -17.99 -6.73
C LYS A 87 -4.99 -17.96 -6.57
N PRO A 88 -4.38 -19.03 -6.02
CA PRO A 88 -2.93 -19.10 -5.86
C PRO A 88 -2.16 -18.99 -7.20
N GLY A 89 -0.90 -18.55 -7.11
CA GLY A 89 0.02 -18.45 -8.26
C GLY A 89 0.04 -17.07 -8.92
N VAL A 90 0.91 -16.91 -9.91
CA VAL A 90 1.20 -15.61 -10.55
C VAL A 90 0.74 -15.61 -12.00
N CYS A 91 0.23 -14.46 -12.46
CA CYS A 91 -0.14 -14.26 -13.84
C CYS A 91 1.10 -14.23 -14.75
N PRO A 92 1.18 -15.08 -15.79
CA PRO A 92 2.28 -15.01 -16.76
C PRO A 92 2.27 -13.66 -17.48
N LYS A 93 3.46 -13.13 -17.83
CA LYS A 93 3.54 -11.93 -18.67
C LYS A 93 3.12 -12.29 -20.10
N MET A 94 1.90 -11.93 -20.46
CA MET A 94 1.33 -12.20 -21.78
C MET A 94 1.71 -11.09 -22.77
N ASN A 95 2.16 -11.48 -23.97
CA ASN A 95 2.31 -10.59 -25.13
C ASN A 95 1.22 -10.89 -26.16
N LEU A 96 -0.05 -10.79 -25.76
CA LEU A 96 -1.16 -11.04 -26.68
C LEU A 96 -1.75 -9.74 -27.22
N LYS A 97 -2.07 -9.75 -28.52
CA LYS A 97 -2.74 -8.67 -29.27
C LYS A 97 -4.28 -8.71 -29.15
N ASP A 98 -4.80 -9.54 -28.25
CA ASP A 98 -6.22 -9.88 -28.20
C ASP A 98 -6.86 -9.17 -27.01
N CYS A 99 -7.41 -7.98 -27.25
CA CYS A 99 -7.92 -7.06 -26.22
C CYS A 99 -9.29 -7.44 -25.66
N ALA A 100 -9.63 -8.73 -25.63
CA ALA A 100 -10.91 -9.19 -25.13
C ALA A 100 -10.97 -9.12 -23.59
N GLN A 101 -12.08 -8.59 -23.06
CA GLN A 101 -12.43 -8.65 -21.64
C GLN A 101 -13.26 -9.91 -21.38
N LEU A 102 -12.59 -11.03 -21.13
CA LEU A 102 -13.22 -12.33 -20.93
C LEU A 102 -13.48 -12.66 -19.46
N CYS A 103 -12.81 -11.95 -18.56
CA CYS A 103 -12.98 -12.05 -17.12
C CYS A 103 -12.59 -10.72 -16.48
N SER A 104 -13.01 -10.50 -15.24
CA SER A 104 -12.63 -9.37 -14.40
C SER A 104 -11.99 -9.85 -13.09
N GLN A 105 -12.24 -11.09 -12.69
CA GLN A 105 -11.71 -11.68 -11.45
C GLN A 105 -11.50 -13.19 -11.58
N ASP A 106 -10.56 -13.73 -10.79
CA ASP A 106 -10.17 -15.15 -10.83
C ASP A 106 -11.34 -16.12 -10.67
N GLY A 107 -12.35 -15.76 -9.87
CA GLY A 107 -13.52 -16.59 -9.62
C GLY A 107 -14.39 -16.86 -10.85
N GLN A 108 -14.28 -16.04 -11.90
CA GLN A 108 -14.99 -16.26 -13.17
C GLN A 108 -14.30 -17.28 -14.07
N CYS A 109 -13.04 -17.62 -13.75
CA CYS A 109 -12.25 -18.55 -14.53
C CYS A 109 -12.44 -20.00 -14.05
N PRO A 110 -12.45 -20.99 -14.96
CA PRO A 110 -12.59 -22.39 -14.59
C PRO A 110 -11.35 -22.92 -13.88
N GLY A 111 -11.53 -23.90 -12.98
CA GLY A 111 -10.43 -24.58 -12.29
C GLY A 111 -9.54 -23.62 -11.49
N ASP A 112 -8.23 -23.75 -11.64
CA ASP A 112 -7.20 -22.93 -11.00
C ASP A 112 -6.78 -21.70 -11.82
N GLN A 113 -7.37 -21.49 -13.00
CA GLN A 113 -7.00 -20.39 -13.87
C GLN A 113 -7.26 -19.03 -13.22
N LYS A 114 -6.31 -18.11 -13.38
CA LYS A 114 -6.40 -16.72 -12.93
C LYS A 114 -6.88 -15.81 -14.06
N CYS A 115 -7.56 -14.73 -13.68
CA CYS A 115 -7.94 -13.68 -14.61
C CYS A 115 -6.79 -12.69 -14.77
N CYS A 116 -6.02 -12.86 -15.84
CA CYS A 116 -4.78 -12.11 -16.04
C CYS A 116 -4.93 -11.03 -17.12
N SER A 117 -4.37 -9.85 -16.85
CA SER A 117 -4.32 -8.76 -17.82
C SER A 117 -3.36 -9.08 -18.96
N ASN A 118 -3.77 -8.79 -20.19
CA ASN A 118 -2.96 -8.95 -21.40
C ASN A 118 -2.66 -7.60 -22.09
N LYS A 119 -2.44 -6.55 -21.29
CA LYS A 119 -2.19 -5.13 -21.66
C LYS A 119 -3.44 -4.32 -22.06
N CYS A 120 -4.42 -4.92 -22.72
CA CYS A 120 -5.63 -4.21 -23.17
C CYS A 120 -6.96 -4.93 -22.85
N GLY A 121 -6.90 -6.13 -22.30
CA GLY A 121 -8.05 -6.91 -21.83
C GLY A 121 -7.63 -7.86 -20.71
N HIS A 122 -8.50 -8.82 -20.43
CA HIS A 122 -8.30 -9.83 -19.39
C HIS A 122 -8.79 -11.19 -19.87
N ARG A 123 -8.04 -12.24 -19.55
CA ARG A 123 -8.36 -13.61 -19.94
C ARG A 123 -7.99 -14.59 -18.83
N CYS A 124 -8.79 -15.65 -18.72
CA CYS A 124 -8.47 -16.80 -17.91
C CYS A 124 -7.26 -17.55 -18.47
N VAL A 125 -6.19 -17.63 -17.69
CA VAL A 125 -4.97 -18.37 -18.04
C VAL A 125 -4.51 -19.19 -16.84
N PRO A 126 -3.87 -20.36 -17.07
CA PRO A 126 -3.23 -21.10 -15.98
C PRO A 126 -2.19 -20.22 -15.28
N PRO A 127 -2.21 -20.14 -13.94
CA PRO A 127 -1.14 -19.48 -13.21
C PRO A 127 0.13 -20.31 -13.26
N TYR A 128 1.28 -19.67 -13.05
CA TYR A 128 2.54 -20.38 -12.79
C TYR A 128 2.96 -20.19 -11.33
N LYS A 129 3.77 -21.12 -10.83
CA LYS A 129 4.33 -21.04 -9.48
C LYS A 129 5.68 -20.33 -9.57
N GLU A 130 5.81 -19.20 -8.92
CA GLU A 130 7.12 -18.59 -8.74
C GLU A 130 7.96 -19.46 -7.80
N LYS A 131 9.19 -19.78 -8.22
CA LYS A 131 10.14 -20.46 -7.35
C LYS A 131 10.71 -19.49 -6.32
N PRO A 132 11.03 -19.94 -5.09
CA PRO A 132 11.56 -19.06 -4.06
C PRO A 132 12.87 -18.37 -4.43
N GLY A 133 13.12 -17.20 -3.82
CA GLY A 133 14.36 -16.44 -3.96
C GLY A 133 14.29 -15.32 -5.01
N VAL A 134 15.37 -14.55 -5.10
CA VAL A 134 15.46 -13.34 -5.93
C VAL A 134 16.45 -13.55 -7.07
N CYS A 135 16.08 -13.03 -8.24
CA CYS A 135 16.93 -13.07 -9.43
C CYS A 135 18.20 -12.24 -9.24
N PRO A 136 19.39 -12.78 -9.57
CA PRO A 136 20.61 -11.99 -9.56
C PRO A 136 20.53 -10.86 -10.59
N LYS A 137 21.32 -9.80 -10.36
CA LYS A 137 21.46 -8.74 -11.36
C LYS A 137 22.17 -9.30 -12.59
N MET A 138 21.45 -9.38 -13.70
CA MET A 138 21.97 -9.88 -14.96
C MET A 138 22.67 -8.79 -15.77
N ASN A 139 23.57 -9.20 -16.66
CA ASN A 139 24.15 -8.30 -17.66
C ASN A 139 23.07 -7.93 -18.70
N PRO A 140 22.76 -6.64 -18.89
CA PRO A 140 21.72 -6.23 -19.84
C PRO A 140 22.00 -6.59 -21.30
N LYS A 141 23.24 -6.95 -21.65
CA LYS A 141 23.61 -7.38 -23.00
C LYS A 141 23.29 -8.86 -23.27
N ASP A 142 22.99 -9.64 -22.24
CA ASP A 142 22.69 -11.06 -22.38
C ASP A 142 21.22 -11.23 -22.76
N CYS A 143 20.94 -11.10 -24.07
CA CYS A 143 19.59 -11.14 -24.63
C CYS A 143 19.11 -12.55 -25.00
N ALA A 144 19.76 -13.60 -24.50
CA ALA A 144 19.33 -14.97 -24.73
C ALA A 144 17.90 -15.17 -24.19
N GLN A 145 17.06 -15.90 -24.94
CA GLN A 145 15.70 -16.28 -24.55
C GLN A 145 15.68 -17.79 -24.35
N SER A 146 16.02 -18.23 -23.14
CA SER A 146 16.13 -19.66 -22.80
C SER A 146 15.01 -20.18 -21.90
N CYS A 147 14.21 -19.27 -21.34
CA CYS A 147 13.04 -19.59 -20.52
C CYS A 147 12.01 -18.47 -20.64
N SER A 148 10.75 -18.80 -20.37
CA SER A 148 9.65 -17.84 -20.21
C SER A 148 9.23 -17.71 -18.76
N LEU A 149 9.18 -18.82 -18.04
CA LEU A 149 8.72 -18.95 -16.65
C LEU A 149 9.70 -19.77 -15.82
N ASP A 150 9.60 -19.67 -14.49
CA ASP A 150 10.45 -20.43 -13.56
C ASP A 150 10.34 -21.95 -13.76
N ASP A 151 9.17 -22.44 -14.17
CA ASP A 151 8.90 -23.86 -14.42
C ASP A 151 9.64 -24.41 -15.65
N ASP A 152 10.09 -23.56 -16.56
CA ASP A 152 10.95 -23.97 -17.69
C ASP A 152 12.37 -24.33 -17.23
N CYS A 153 12.76 -23.84 -16.05
CA CYS A 153 14.09 -24.03 -15.49
C CYS A 153 14.15 -25.28 -14.60
N LEU A 154 15.29 -25.97 -14.60
CA LEU A 154 15.50 -27.15 -13.75
C LEU A 154 15.74 -26.75 -12.29
N ASN A 155 15.40 -27.66 -11.37
CA ASN A 155 15.64 -27.50 -9.92
C ASN A 155 15.04 -26.19 -9.38
N ASP A 156 15.80 -25.47 -8.55
CA ASP A 156 15.44 -24.20 -7.91
C ASP A 156 15.78 -22.97 -8.77
N GLN A 157 16.23 -23.14 -10.01
CA GLN A 157 16.57 -22.01 -10.87
C GLN A 157 15.31 -21.21 -11.26
N LYS A 158 15.45 -19.88 -11.22
CA LYS A 158 14.42 -18.93 -11.65
C LYS A 158 14.69 -18.43 -13.06
N CYS A 159 13.63 -18.12 -13.79
CA CYS A 159 13.70 -17.50 -15.10
C CYS A 159 13.86 -15.98 -14.96
N CYS A 160 15.10 -15.53 -14.95
CA CYS A 160 15.47 -14.15 -14.66
C CYS A 160 15.58 -13.33 -15.95
N SER A 161 15.12 -12.07 -15.90
CA SER A 161 15.17 -11.17 -17.05
C SER A 161 16.38 -10.25 -17.00
N SER A 162 17.08 -10.13 -18.13
CA SER A 162 18.13 -9.14 -18.37
C SER A 162 17.60 -7.83 -18.95
N GLY A 163 16.29 -7.72 -19.18
CA GLY A 163 15.64 -6.59 -19.87
C GLY A 163 15.33 -6.88 -21.34
N CYS A 164 16.28 -7.44 -22.10
CA CYS A 164 16.07 -7.90 -23.48
C CYS A 164 15.92 -9.43 -23.60
N GLY A 165 16.44 -10.17 -22.62
CA GLY A 165 16.51 -11.62 -22.56
C GLY A 165 15.87 -12.21 -21.32
N ARG A 166 15.83 -13.55 -21.28
CA ARG A 166 15.48 -14.35 -20.11
C ARG A 166 16.35 -15.60 -20.03
N GLN A 167 16.88 -15.87 -18.84
CA GLN A 167 17.73 -17.03 -18.60
C GLN A 167 17.49 -17.66 -17.24
N CYS A 168 17.61 -18.99 -17.20
CA CYS A 168 17.59 -19.75 -15.97
C CYS A 168 18.83 -19.43 -15.13
N MET A 169 18.62 -18.87 -13.95
CA MET A 169 19.67 -18.46 -13.03
C MET A 169 19.40 -19.02 -11.64
N SER A 170 20.46 -19.39 -10.93
CA SER A 170 20.35 -19.76 -9.51
C SER A 170 19.94 -18.52 -8.70
N PRO A 171 18.82 -18.56 -7.96
CA PRO A 171 18.38 -17.43 -7.16
C PRO A 171 19.23 -17.29 -5.90
N TYR A 172 19.26 -16.07 -5.35
CA TYR A 172 19.79 -15.85 -4.01
C TYR A 172 18.67 -15.56 -3.02
N LYS A 173 18.93 -15.80 -1.73
CA LYS A 173 18.01 -15.44 -0.65
C LYS A 173 18.28 -14.00 -0.22
N GLU A 174 17.26 -13.15 -0.22
CA GLU A 174 17.38 -11.83 0.40
C GLU A 174 17.64 -11.98 1.90
N LYS A 175 18.54 -11.14 2.42
CA LYS A 175 18.81 -11.12 3.84
C LYS A 175 17.79 -10.23 4.55
N PRO A 176 17.31 -10.61 5.75
CA PRO A 176 16.36 -9.81 6.51
C PRO A 176 16.86 -8.40 6.83
N GLY A 177 15.92 -7.46 7.00
CA GLY A 177 16.20 -6.07 7.38
C GLY A 177 16.27 -5.09 6.21
N VAL A 178 16.45 -3.80 6.52
CA VAL A 178 16.40 -2.71 5.53
C VAL A 178 17.76 -2.02 5.42
N CYS A 179 18.05 -1.51 4.23
CA CYS A 179 19.29 -0.77 3.97
C CYS A 179 19.27 0.62 4.60
N PRO A 180 20.24 0.97 5.47
CA PRO A 180 20.28 2.29 6.11
C PRO A 180 20.40 3.40 5.06
N LYS A 181 19.80 4.55 5.33
CA LYS A 181 20.00 5.74 4.49
C LYS A 181 21.43 6.26 4.71
N MET A 182 22.31 5.94 3.77
CA MET A 182 23.72 6.33 3.84
C MET A 182 23.96 7.65 3.09
N ASN A 183 24.69 8.57 3.71
CA ASN A 183 25.22 9.80 3.09
C ASN A 183 26.72 9.68 2.78
N LEU A 184 27.21 8.49 2.44
CA LEU A 184 28.62 8.30 2.11
C LEU A 184 28.91 8.65 0.65
N LYS A 185 29.95 9.46 0.43
CA LYS A 185 30.48 9.88 -0.89
C LYS A 185 31.45 8.87 -1.51
N ASP A 186 31.52 7.65 -0.97
CA ASP A 186 32.49 6.65 -1.38
C ASP A 186 31.90 5.73 -2.45
N CYS A 187 32.10 6.08 -3.72
CA CYS A 187 31.43 5.49 -4.89
C CYS A 187 32.00 4.12 -5.32
N ALA A 188 32.26 3.24 -4.37
CA ALA A 188 32.76 1.91 -4.65
C ALA A 188 31.61 0.91 -4.93
N GLN A 189 31.75 0.11 -5.98
CA GLN A 189 30.86 -1.03 -6.28
C GLN A 189 31.43 -2.31 -5.65
N LEU A 190 31.25 -2.49 -4.34
CA LEU A 190 31.81 -3.62 -3.59
C LEU A 190 30.91 -4.86 -3.60
N CYS A 191 29.63 -4.66 -3.88
CA CYS A 191 28.65 -5.73 -4.01
C CYS A 191 27.57 -5.32 -5.02
N SER A 192 26.79 -6.28 -5.49
CA SER A 192 25.62 -6.08 -6.35
C SER A 192 24.35 -6.67 -5.76
N GLN A 193 24.47 -7.56 -4.76
CA GLN A 193 23.35 -8.22 -4.10
C GLN A 193 23.77 -8.75 -2.72
N ASP A 194 22.80 -8.93 -1.80
CA ASP A 194 23.02 -9.31 -0.40
C ASP A 194 23.83 -10.60 -0.23
N GLY A 195 23.65 -11.57 -1.13
CA GLY A 195 24.35 -12.85 -1.08
C GLY A 195 25.87 -12.75 -1.21
N GLN A 196 26.40 -11.63 -1.73
CA GLN A 196 27.84 -11.38 -1.84
C GLN A 196 28.45 -10.84 -0.54
N CYS A 197 27.61 -10.37 0.38
CA CYS A 197 28.05 -9.79 1.63
C CYS A 197 28.23 -10.87 2.72
N PRO A 198 29.18 -10.72 3.64
CA PRO A 198 29.36 -11.67 4.75
C PRO A 198 28.24 -11.55 5.78
N GLY A 199 27.96 -12.64 6.50
CA GLY A 199 26.99 -12.65 7.61
C GLY A 199 25.59 -12.16 7.23
N ASP A 200 25.02 -11.28 8.02
CA ASP A 200 23.70 -10.65 7.81
C ASP A 200 23.77 -9.35 6.99
N GLN A 201 24.96 -8.89 6.60
CA GLN A 201 25.13 -7.62 5.88
C GLN A 201 24.39 -7.62 4.54
N LYS A 202 23.71 -6.52 4.26
CA LYS A 202 22.99 -6.27 3.00
C LYS A 202 23.84 -5.43 2.05
N CYS A 203 23.60 -5.60 0.76
CA CYS A 203 24.24 -4.82 -0.28
C CYS A 203 23.45 -3.53 -0.54
N CYS A 204 23.85 -2.45 0.13
CA CYS A 204 23.09 -1.21 0.14
C CYS A 204 23.69 -0.16 -0.77
N SER A 205 22.83 0.59 -1.46
CA SER A 205 23.25 1.69 -2.32
C SER A 205 23.71 2.88 -1.47
N ASN A 206 24.81 3.50 -1.86
CA ASN A 206 25.36 4.71 -1.22
C ASN A 206 25.37 5.90 -2.20
N LYS A 207 24.25 6.11 -2.93
CA LYS A 207 24.03 7.13 -3.97
C LYS A 207 24.78 6.92 -5.29
N CYS A 208 26.02 6.42 -5.27
CA CYS A 208 26.84 6.24 -6.47
C CYS A 208 27.49 4.86 -6.63
N GLY A 209 27.38 3.99 -5.62
CA GLY A 209 27.84 2.61 -5.66
C GLY A 209 27.02 1.74 -4.72
N HIS A 210 27.63 0.64 -4.28
CA HIS A 210 27.01 -0.35 -3.40
C HIS A 210 28.04 -0.96 -2.46
N ARG A 211 27.69 -1.09 -1.19
CA ARG A 211 28.57 -1.66 -0.17
C ARG A 211 27.81 -2.57 0.79
N CYS A 212 28.50 -3.59 1.27
CA CYS A 212 28.02 -4.44 2.35
C CYS A 212 27.99 -3.67 3.66
N VAL A 213 26.80 -3.52 4.22
CA VAL A 213 26.57 -2.86 5.51
C VAL A 213 25.60 -3.69 6.35
N PRO A 214 25.74 -3.70 7.67
CA PRO A 214 24.75 -4.33 8.54
C PRO A 214 23.34 -3.78 8.26
N PRO A 215 22.32 -4.64 8.16
CA PRO A 215 20.94 -4.20 8.03
C PRO A 215 20.52 -3.46 9.30
N TYR A 216 19.73 -2.38 9.16
CA TYR A 216 19.00 -1.87 10.30
C TYR A 216 17.64 -2.56 10.37
N LYS A 217 17.21 -2.91 11.58
CA LYS A 217 15.85 -3.38 11.82
C LYS A 217 14.96 -2.16 11.86
N GLU A 218 13.91 -2.13 11.03
CA GLU A 218 12.90 -1.07 11.14
C GLU A 218 12.37 -1.02 12.56
N LYS A 219 12.33 0.19 13.13
CA LYS A 219 11.75 0.38 14.44
C LYS A 219 10.24 0.28 14.32
N PRO A 220 9.58 -0.49 15.20
CA PRO A 220 8.14 -0.69 15.15
C PRO A 220 7.39 0.64 15.38
N GLY A 221 6.14 0.68 14.90
CA GLY A 221 5.23 1.83 15.04
C GLY A 221 5.34 2.84 13.90
N VAL A 222 4.46 3.85 13.93
CA VAL A 222 4.40 4.91 12.91
C VAL A 222 4.64 6.28 13.55
N CYS A 223 4.98 7.27 12.72
CA CYS A 223 5.09 8.64 13.21
C CYS A 223 3.73 9.12 13.75
N PRO A 224 3.69 9.75 14.94
CA PRO A 224 2.44 10.28 15.49
C PRO A 224 1.82 11.31 14.55
N VAL A 225 0.50 11.22 14.34
CA VAL A 225 -0.25 12.01 13.35
C VAL A 225 -0.50 13.46 13.81
N SER A 226 0.04 13.91 14.96
CA SER A 226 -0.31 15.22 15.53
C SER A 226 0.77 15.81 16.45
N PHE A 227 1.43 16.86 15.99
CA PHE A 227 2.12 17.85 16.82
C PHE A 227 1.16 18.97 17.27
N ALA A 228 -0.03 18.61 17.75
CA ALA A 228 -0.91 19.56 18.42
C ALA A 228 -0.56 19.56 19.93
N GLY A 229 0.59 20.14 20.31
CA GLY A 229 0.89 20.31 21.73
C GLY A 229 2.34 20.57 22.13
N VAL A 230 3.34 20.33 21.26
CA VAL A 230 4.72 20.67 21.61
C VAL A 230 4.99 22.11 21.19
N LYS A 231 4.78 23.05 22.13
CA LYS A 231 5.44 24.36 22.07
C LYS A 231 6.94 24.09 22.20
N GLY A 232 7.67 24.00 21.10
CA GLY A 232 9.11 23.77 21.17
C GLY A 232 9.75 23.42 19.84
N LEU A 233 10.32 24.45 19.23
CA LEU A 233 11.36 24.47 18.19
C LEU A 233 11.02 23.85 16.84
N CYS A 234 11.03 24.71 15.83
CA CYS A 234 11.30 24.27 14.47
C CYS A 234 12.68 23.62 14.46
N ALA A 235 12.73 22.30 14.43
CA ALA A 235 13.99 21.59 14.38
C ALA A 235 14.59 21.72 12.97
N GLU A 236 15.87 22.06 12.90
CA GLU A 236 16.71 21.74 11.74
C GLU A 236 16.68 20.21 11.50
N GLU A 237 17.18 19.67 10.37
CA GLU A 237 17.18 18.20 10.16
C GLU A 237 18.04 17.46 11.21
N LEU A 238 17.46 17.12 12.37
CA LEU A 238 18.14 16.43 13.49
C LEU A 238 18.34 14.94 13.22
N CYS A 239 17.52 14.38 12.33
CA CYS A 239 17.63 13.00 11.89
C CYS A 239 17.31 12.91 10.40
N VAL A 240 17.91 11.94 9.71
CA VAL A 240 17.64 11.63 8.30
C VAL A 240 16.75 10.38 8.20
N SER A 241 16.89 9.46 9.14
CA SER A 241 16.14 8.21 9.24
C SER A 241 16.01 7.73 10.69
N ASP A 242 15.15 6.73 10.91
CA ASP A 242 14.95 6.09 12.23
C ASP A 242 16.26 5.59 12.85
N PHE A 243 17.29 5.33 12.03
CA PHE A 243 18.61 4.93 12.48
C PHE A 243 19.31 5.98 13.34
N ASP A 244 19.10 7.27 13.04
CA ASP A 244 19.76 8.37 13.77
C ASP A 244 19.17 8.57 15.17
N CYS A 245 18.01 7.96 15.43
CA CYS A 245 17.27 8.13 16.66
C CYS A 245 17.65 7.08 17.70
N PRO A 246 17.67 7.41 18.99
CA PRO A 246 17.93 6.44 20.05
C PRO A 246 16.72 5.51 20.26
N GLY A 247 16.97 4.33 20.85
CA GLY A 247 15.91 3.39 21.26
C GLY A 247 14.91 3.05 20.15
N ASN A 248 13.61 3.13 20.49
CA ASN A 248 12.50 2.89 19.55
C ASN A 248 11.93 4.17 18.93
N GLU A 249 12.63 5.30 19.03
CA GLU A 249 12.17 6.56 18.42
C GLU A 249 12.35 6.53 16.90
N LYS A 250 11.36 7.09 16.20
CA LYS A 250 11.33 7.20 14.74
C LYS A 250 11.71 8.61 14.32
N CYS A 251 12.31 8.73 13.15
CA CYS A 251 12.65 10.01 12.56
C CYS A 251 11.45 10.57 11.79
N CYS A 252 10.75 11.49 12.43
CA CYS A 252 9.46 11.97 11.97
C CYS A 252 9.55 13.41 11.47
N SER A 253 8.84 13.69 10.37
CA SER A 253 8.72 15.05 9.84
C SER A 253 7.98 15.94 10.82
N SER A 254 8.52 17.14 11.05
CA SER A 254 7.87 18.18 11.83
C SER A 254 6.91 19.01 10.96
N PHE A 255 5.91 19.63 11.59
CA PHE A 255 4.94 20.49 10.90
C PHE A 255 5.55 21.78 10.32
N CYS A 256 6.63 22.28 10.94
CA CYS A 256 7.34 23.49 10.55
C CYS A 256 8.43 23.29 9.49
N GLY A 257 8.58 22.07 8.95
CA GLY A 257 9.75 21.65 8.20
C GLY A 257 10.85 21.09 9.10
N GLY A 258 11.67 20.18 8.57
CA GLY A 258 12.68 19.42 9.32
C GLY A 258 12.21 18.05 9.83
N ARG A 259 13.13 17.27 10.40
CA ARG A 259 12.86 15.95 10.99
C ARG A 259 13.48 15.85 12.37
N MET A 260 12.79 15.18 13.29
CA MET A 260 13.26 14.95 14.66
C MET A 260 12.92 13.54 15.12
N CYS A 261 13.67 13.06 16.11
CA CYS A 261 13.39 11.78 16.75
C CYS A 261 12.19 11.91 17.69
N THR A 262 11.16 11.09 17.45
CA THR A 262 9.96 11.05 18.28
C THR A 262 9.60 9.62 18.66
N PRO A 263 9.03 9.39 19.85
CA PRO A 263 8.42 8.10 20.18
C PRO A 263 7.34 7.72 19.15
N ALA A 264 7.39 6.46 18.71
CA ALA A 264 6.41 5.91 17.76
C ALA A 264 5.02 5.76 18.41
N SER A 265 3.96 5.86 17.58
CA SER A 265 2.57 5.53 17.95
C SER A 265 2.21 4.08 17.62
#